data_AF-A0A9E0UFL7-F1
#
_entry.id   AF-A0A9E0UFL7-F1
#
_cell.length_a   1.000
_cell.length_b   1.000
_cell.length_c   1.000
_cell.angle_alpha   90.00
_cell.angle_beta   90.00
_cell.angle_gamma   90.00
#
_symmetry.space_group_name_H-M   'P 1'
#
loop_
_entity.id
_entity.type
_entity.pdbx_description
1 polymer ?
#
loop_
_entity_poly.entity_id
_entity_poly.type
_entity_poly.pdbx_seq_one_letter_code
_entity_poly.pdbx_strand_id
1 'polypeptide(L)'
;MAEPHVVSALVAKRGELAGEIQRYRRELRRLDEQLGHLDAAIRLFAPDYDLGTVRPRQRRAGPRRFAQGECQRLVLETLREAPEPLSDRQVAAAVAASKGVPAPSPAGTGLEKTTLATLRRLAKKGAIRTLVLPDGCRGWARA
;
A
#
# COMPACT_ATOMS: atom_id res chain seq x y z
N MET A 1 -17.94 22.82 40.80
CA MET A 1 -18.83 21.67 40.55
C MET A 1 -18.51 20.92 39.23
N ALA A 2 -17.30 21.02 38.67
CA ALA A 2 -16.94 20.40 37.37
C ALA A 2 -16.24 19.02 37.49
N GLU A 3 -15.88 18.58 38.69
CA GLU A 3 -15.06 17.38 38.93
C GLU A 3 -15.77 16.03 38.72
N PRO A 4 -17.02 15.80 39.14
CA PRO A 4 -17.63 14.46 39.06
C PRO A 4 -17.98 14.03 37.62
N HIS A 5 -18.31 14.99 36.74
CA HIS A 5 -18.62 14.68 35.34
C HIS A 5 -17.36 14.29 34.55
N VAL A 6 -16.25 15.00 34.80
CA VAL A 6 -14.95 14.70 34.17
C VAL A 6 -14.44 13.34 34.62
N VAL A 7 -14.51 13.04 35.92
CA VAL A 7 -14.10 11.73 36.46
C VAL A 7 -14.95 10.60 35.87
N SER A 8 -16.28 10.78 35.78
CA SER A 8 -17.18 9.79 35.17
C SER A 8 -16.83 9.50 33.70
N ALA A 9 -16.58 10.55 32.90
CA ALA A 9 -16.18 10.40 31.51
C ALA A 9 -14.84 9.67 31.35
N LEU A 10 -13.86 9.96 32.21
CA LEU A 10 -12.56 9.28 32.21
C LEU A 10 -12.68 7.80 32.62
N VAL A 11 -13.53 7.48 33.61
CA VAL A 11 -13.80 6.10 34.02
C VAL A 11 -14.45 5.31 32.88
N ALA A 12 -15.42 5.90 32.18
CA ALA A 12 -16.02 5.29 31.00
C ALA A 12 -14.97 5.02 29.91
N LYS A 13 -14.12 6.02 29.59
CA LYS A 13 -13.07 5.84 28.57
C LYS A 13 -12.04 4.78 28.96
N ARG A 14 -11.68 4.69 30.24
CA ARG A 14 -10.82 3.63 30.77
C ARG A 14 -11.44 2.25 30.55
N GLY A 15 -12.75 2.11 30.78
CA GLY A 15 -13.50 0.88 30.54
C GLY A 15 -13.45 0.45 29.07
N GLU A 16 -13.66 1.38 28.14
CA GLU A 16 -13.53 1.14 26.69
C GLU A 16 -12.12 0.62 26.34
N LEU A 17 -11.08 1.34 26.76
CA LEU A 17 -9.69 0.96 26.47
C LEU A 17 -9.32 -0.38 27.10
N ALA A 18 -9.79 -0.67 28.31
CA ALA A 18 -9.58 -1.96 28.97
C ALA A 18 -10.27 -3.10 28.18
N GLY A 19 -11.47 -2.86 27.65
CA GLY A 19 -12.17 -3.81 26.78
C GLY A 19 -11.42 -4.07 25.47
N GLU A 20 -10.92 -3.02 24.82
CA GLU A 20 -10.07 -3.13 23.62
C GLU A 20 -8.81 -3.95 23.90
N ILE A 21 -8.09 -3.65 24.99
CA ILE A 21 -6.91 -4.41 25.40
C ILE A 21 -7.24 -5.89 25.58
N GLN A 22 -8.34 -6.21 26.26
CA GLN A 22 -8.76 -7.60 26.44
C GLN A 22 -9.08 -8.28 25.11
N ARG A 23 -9.76 -7.59 24.19
CA ARG A 23 -10.05 -8.10 22.85
C ARG A 23 -8.77 -8.43 22.09
N TYR A 24 -7.81 -7.50 22.03
CA TYR A 24 -6.54 -7.72 21.34
C TYR A 24 -5.72 -8.84 21.98
N ARG A 25 -5.71 -8.96 23.31
CA ARG A 25 -5.06 -10.09 23.99
C ARG A 25 -5.67 -11.44 23.64
N ARG A 26 -7.01 -11.53 23.48
CA ARG A 26 -7.67 -12.75 23.03
C ARG A 26 -7.28 -13.09 21.59
N GLU A 27 -7.24 -12.09 20.72
CA GLU A 27 -6.83 -12.29 19.32
C GLU A 27 -5.36 -12.73 19.22
N LEU A 28 -4.48 -12.15 20.04
CA LEU A 28 -3.07 -12.56 20.10
C LEU A 28 -2.94 -14.04 20.49
N ARG A 29 -3.63 -14.47 21.57
CA ARG A 29 -3.64 -15.88 21.99
C ARG A 29 -4.14 -16.81 20.89
N ARG A 30 -5.24 -16.43 20.22
CA ARG A 30 -5.78 -17.21 19.11
C ARG A 30 -4.76 -17.35 17.98
N LEU A 31 -4.05 -16.28 17.61
CA LEU A 31 -3.04 -16.33 16.56
C LEU A 31 -1.83 -17.18 16.97
N ASP A 32 -1.41 -17.11 18.24
CA ASP A 32 -0.34 -17.95 18.79
C ASP A 32 -0.72 -19.44 18.76
N GLU A 33 -1.96 -19.79 19.12
CA GLU A 33 -2.48 -21.17 19.03
C GLU A 33 -2.49 -21.66 17.57
N GLN A 34 -2.97 -20.84 16.63
CA GLN A 34 -2.96 -21.17 15.21
C GLN A 34 -1.55 -21.35 14.67
N LEU A 35 -0.60 -20.52 15.11
CA LEU A 35 0.80 -20.64 14.74
C LEU A 35 1.39 -21.96 15.27
N GLY A 36 1.13 -22.31 16.52
CA GLY A 36 1.56 -23.59 17.10
C GLY A 36 0.98 -24.81 16.37
N HIS A 37 -0.27 -24.74 15.90
CA HIS A 37 -0.85 -25.81 15.06
C HIS A 37 -0.12 -25.94 13.72
N LEU A 38 0.26 -24.84 13.08
CA LEU A 38 1.04 -24.86 11.84
C LEU A 38 2.44 -25.42 12.07
N ASP A 39 3.11 -25.01 13.16
CA ASP A 39 4.43 -25.52 13.52
C ASP A 39 4.42 -27.04 13.73
N ALA A 40 3.42 -27.55 14.45
CA ALA A 40 3.21 -28.98 14.62
C ALA A 40 2.94 -29.68 13.27
N ALA A 41 2.10 -29.11 12.42
CA ALA A 41 1.80 -29.66 11.10
C ALA A 41 3.05 -29.71 10.20
N ILE A 42 3.90 -28.67 10.20
CA ILE A 42 5.17 -28.66 9.45
C ILE A 42 6.07 -29.81 9.92
N ARG A 43 6.21 -30.00 11.24
CA ARG A 43 7.05 -31.06 11.81
C ARG A 43 6.55 -32.47 11.49
N LEU A 44 5.26 -32.66 11.24
CA LEU A 44 4.73 -33.96 10.77
C LEU A 44 5.29 -34.35 9.39
N PHE A 45 5.56 -33.36 8.52
CA PHE A 45 6.09 -33.60 7.17
C PHE A 45 7.61 -33.44 7.09
N ALA A 46 8.20 -32.60 7.94
CA ALA A 46 9.63 -32.32 7.98
C ALA A 46 10.09 -32.16 9.45
N PRO A 47 10.42 -33.27 10.14
CA PRO A 47 10.75 -33.27 11.57
C PRO A 47 11.94 -32.37 11.92
N ASP A 48 12.94 -32.32 11.05
CA ASP A 48 14.18 -31.56 11.25
C ASP A 48 14.10 -30.12 10.72
N TYR A 49 12.92 -29.65 10.31
CA TYR A 49 12.76 -28.30 9.78
C TYR A 49 12.97 -27.24 10.86
N ASP A 50 13.96 -26.36 10.66
CA ASP A 50 14.22 -25.24 11.56
C ASP A 50 13.21 -24.11 11.34
N LEU A 51 12.14 -24.12 12.15
CA LEU A 51 11.11 -23.08 12.17
C LEU A 51 11.65 -21.69 12.54
N GLY A 52 12.81 -21.59 13.22
CA GLY A 52 13.46 -20.32 13.54
C GLY A 52 13.93 -19.56 12.30
N THR A 53 14.08 -20.24 11.15
CA THR A 53 14.42 -19.61 9.87
C THR A 53 13.24 -18.87 9.24
N VAL A 54 12.00 -19.15 9.65
CA VAL A 54 10.79 -18.57 9.08
C VAL A 54 10.60 -17.15 9.60
N ARG A 55 10.91 -16.16 8.76
CA ARG A 55 10.79 -14.75 9.15
C ARG A 55 9.33 -14.28 9.18
N PRO A 56 8.90 -13.52 10.21
CA PRO A 56 7.58 -12.91 10.24
C PRO A 56 7.35 -12.05 8.99
N ARG A 57 6.28 -12.36 8.26
CA ARG A 57 5.88 -11.56 7.10
C ARG A 57 4.85 -10.54 7.54
N GLN A 58 5.27 -9.28 7.63
CA GLN A 58 4.31 -8.19 7.81
C GLN A 58 3.39 -8.13 6.58
N ARG A 59 2.07 -8.23 6.80
CA ARG A 59 1.12 -7.77 5.79
C ARG A 59 1.43 -6.30 5.57
N ARG A 60 1.79 -5.92 4.34
CA ARG A 60 1.92 -4.50 3.97
C ARG A 60 0.53 -3.88 4.09
N ALA A 61 0.20 -3.37 5.27
CA ALA A 61 -1.04 -2.68 5.61
C ALA A 61 -1.04 -1.25 5.06
N GLY A 62 -0.49 -1.05 3.86
CA GLY A 62 -0.75 0.17 3.12
C GLY A 62 -2.13 0.03 2.48
N PRO A 63 -2.95 1.10 2.43
CA PRO A 63 -4.12 1.07 1.56
C PRO A 63 -3.65 0.65 0.17
N ARG A 64 -4.39 -0.28 -0.45
CA ARG A 64 -4.17 -0.62 -1.86
C ARG A 64 -4.44 0.67 -2.65
N ARG A 65 -3.38 1.43 -2.91
CA ARG A 65 -3.43 2.70 -3.66
C ARG A 65 -4.05 2.50 -5.04
N PHE A 66 -3.84 1.31 -5.60
CA PHE A 66 -4.44 0.86 -6.83
C PHE A 66 -5.04 -0.54 -6.65
N ALA A 67 -6.23 -0.74 -7.23
CA ALA A 67 -6.74 -2.06 -7.53
C ALA A 67 -5.83 -2.76 -8.55
N GLN A 68 -5.98 -4.09 -8.68
CA GLN A 68 -5.19 -4.87 -9.62
C GLN A 68 -5.41 -4.35 -11.06
N GLY A 69 -4.31 -4.02 -11.75
CA GLY A 69 -4.35 -3.50 -13.12
C GLY A 69 -4.75 -2.02 -13.26
N GLU A 70 -5.27 -1.39 -12.21
CA GLU A 70 -5.82 -0.03 -12.29
C GLU A 70 -4.75 1.01 -12.64
N CYS A 71 -3.57 0.95 -12.01
CA CYS A 71 -2.47 1.89 -12.30
C CYS A 71 -2.04 1.81 -13.77
N GLN A 72 -1.98 0.60 -14.34
CA GLN A 72 -1.64 0.41 -15.75
C GLN A 72 -2.72 0.98 -16.67
N ARG A 73 -4.00 0.75 -16.35
CA ARG A 73 -5.12 1.31 -17.11
C ARG A 73 -5.05 2.84 -17.14
N LEU A 74 -4.92 3.47 -15.97
CA LEU A 74 -4.85 4.93 -15.85
C LEU A 74 -3.63 5.49 -16.61
N VAL A 75 -2.45 4.90 -16.47
CA VAL A 75 -1.26 5.34 -17.22
C VAL A 75 -1.49 5.28 -18.73
N LEU A 76 -2.08 4.19 -19.23
CA LEU A 76 -2.35 4.04 -20.66
C LEU A 76 -3.46 4.98 -21.16
N GLU A 77 -4.46 5.27 -20.34
CA GLU A 77 -5.48 6.29 -20.64
C GLU A 77 -4.87 7.68 -20.71
N THR A 78 -4.09 8.07 -19.70
CA THR A 78 -3.37 9.35 -19.68
C THR A 78 -2.48 9.52 -20.91
N LEU A 79 -1.71 8.50 -21.29
CA LEU A 79 -0.83 8.56 -22.48
C LEU A 79 -1.60 8.46 -23.80
N ARG A 80 -2.85 7.98 -23.79
CA ARG A 80 -3.71 7.92 -24.99
C ARG A 80 -4.35 9.28 -25.27
N GLU A 81 -4.71 10.00 -24.23
CA GLU A 81 -5.36 11.32 -24.32
C GLU A 81 -4.34 12.46 -24.49
N ALA A 82 -3.08 12.22 -24.14
CA ALA A 82 -2.02 13.21 -24.28
C ALA A 82 -1.65 13.44 -25.76
N PRO A 83 -1.73 14.68 -26.27
CA PRO A 83 -1.31 15.01 -27.64
C PRO A 83 0.22 15.00 -27.80
N GLU A 84 0.95 15.20 -26.70
CA GLU A 84 2.40 15.26 -26.65
C GLU A 84 2.95 14.29 -25.59
N PRO A 85 4.24 13.88 -25.70
CA PRO A 85 4.87 13.06 -24.68
C PRO A 85 4.83 13.74 -23.31
N LEU A 86 4.51 12.98 -22.27
CA LEU A 86 4.41 13.49 -20.90
C LEU A 86 5.64 13.11 -20.08
N SER A 87 6.11 14.03 -19.23
CA SER A 87 7.15 13.76 -18.24
C SER A 87 6.64 12.85 -17.11
N ASP A 88 7.59 12.23 -16.39
CA ASP A 88 7.34 11.48 -15.15
C ASP A 88 6.35 12.18 -14.20
N ARG A 89 6.58 13.48 -13.94
CA ARG A 89 5.76 14.28 -13.03
C ARG A 89 4.38 14.55 -13.58
N GLN A 90 4.24 14.82 -14.88
CA GLN A 90 2.95 15.06 -15.51
C GLN A 90 2.07 13.80 -15.48
N VAL A 91 2.65 12.63 -15.77
CA VAL A 91 1.91 11.36 -15.69
C VAL A 91 1.52 11.06 -14.24
N ALA A 92 2.43 11.24 -13.28
CA ALA A 92 2.12 11.03 -11.86
C ALA A 92 1.02 11.97 -11.35
N ALA A 93 1.05 13.24 -11.76
CA ALA A 93 0.04 14.24 -11.42
C ALA A 93 -1.33 13.91 -12.04
N ALA A 94 -1.37 13.51 -13.30
CA ALA A 94 -2.61 13.09 -13.96
C ALA A 94 -3.24 11.87 -13.28
N VAL A 95 -2.43 10.85 -12.95
CA VAL A 95 -2.91 9.65 -12.23
C VAL A 95 -3.37 10.00 -10.81
N ALA A 96 -2.74 10.96 -10.14
CA ALA A 96 -3.16 11.46 -8.83
C ALA A 96 -4.50 12.22 -8.89
N ALA A 97 -4.67 13.06 -9.92
CA ALA A 97 -5.91 13.77 -10.18
C ALA A 97 -7.07 12.80 -10.46
N SER A 98 -6.86 11.77 -11.29
CA SER A 98 -7.88 10.72 -11.54
C SER A 98 -8.26 9.95 -10.26
N LYS A 99 -7.37 9.92 -9.27
CA LYS A 99 -7.59 9.29 -7.96
C LYS A 99 -8.20 10.22 -6.91
N GLY A 100 -8.38 11.51 -7.22
CA GLY A 100 -8.85 12.52 -6.27
C GLY A 100 -7.85 12.79 -5.13
N VAL A 101 -6.56 12.52 -5.33
CA VAL A 101 -5.52 12.71 -4.31
C VAL A 101 -4.81 14.05 -4.58
N PRO A 102 -4.88 15.04 -3.67
CA PRO A 102 -4.20 16.31 -3.84
C PRO A 102 -2.66 16.17 -3.73
N ALA A 103 -1.95 16.98 -4.51
CA ALA A 103 -0.51 17.15 -4.44
C ALA A 103 -0.15 18.38 -3.57
N PRO A 104 0.93 18.38 -2.75
CA PRO A 104 1.73 17.24 -2.27
C PRO A 104 1.18 16.64 -0.97
N SER A 105 1.01 15.31 -0.93
CA SER A 105 0.64 14.55 0.27
C SER A 105 1.49 13.26 0.37
N PRO A 106 1.72 12.68 1.56
CA PRO A 106 2.43 11.39 1.69
C PRO A 106 1.74 10.24 0.92
N ALA A 107 0.43 10.35 0.70
CA ALA A 107 -0.32 9.47 -0.19
C ALA A 107 0.09 9.63 -1.67
N GLY A 108 0.34 10.87 -2.11
CA GLY A 108 0.85 11.21 -3.43
C GLY A 108 2.23 10.61 -3.73
N THR A 109 3.16 10.61 -2.76
CA THR A 109 4.51 10.02 -2.96
C THR A 109 4.45 8.50 -3.20
N GLY A 110 3.55 7.79 -2.52
CA GLY A 110 3.33 6.36 -2.75
C GLY A 110 2.69 6.05 -4.10
N LEU A 111 1.85 6.97 -4.60
CA LEU A 111 1.19 6.89 -5.89
C LEU A 111 2.21 7.08 -7.02
N GLU A 112 3.00 8.15 -6.96
CA GLU A 112 4.07 8.48 -7.91
C GLU A 112 5.05 7.31 -8.09
N LYS A 113 5.55 6.73 -6.98
CA LYS A 113 6.43 5.55 -7.04
C LYS A 113 5.81 4.37 -7.80
N THR A 114 4.51 4.14 -7.62
CA THR A 114 3.80 3.05 -8.29
C THR A 114 3.58 3.35 -9.78
N THR A 115 3.26 4.61 -10.11
CA THR A 115 3.11 5.09 -11.49
C THR A 115 4.43 4.95 -12.25
N LEU A 116 5.55 5.39 -11.67
CA LEU A 116 6.88 5.27 -12.28
C LEU A 116 7.31 3.81 -12.49
N ALA A 117 7.05 2.94 -11.52
CA ALA A 117 7.31 1.51 -11.67
C ALA A 117 6.48 0.90 -12.81
N THR A 118 5.23 1.35 -12.98
CA THR A 118 4.34 0.90 -14.04
C THR A 118 4.80 1.39 -15.41
N LEU A 119 5.20 2.66 -15.55
CA LEU A 119 5.78 3.22 -16.77
C LEU A 119 7.01 2.44 -17.23
N ARG A 120 7.98 2.24 -16.33
CA ARG A 120 9.20 1.45 -16.63
C ARG A 120 8.86 0.04 -17.09
N ARG A 121 7.88 -0.61 -16.45
CA ARG A 121 7.43 -1.96 -16.84
C ARG A 121 6.78 -1.97 -18.22
N LEU A 122 5.94 -0.99 -18.53
CA LEU A 122 5.27 -0.89 -19.83
C LEU A 122 6.26 -0.60 -20.96
N ALA A 123 7.24 0.27 -20.72
CA ALA A 123 8.28 0.57 -21.68
C ALA A 123 9.18 -0.64 -21.95
N LYS A 124 9.56 -1.39 -20.91
CA LYS A 124 10.31 -2.66 -21.08
C LYS A 124 9.54 -3.69 -21.92
N LYS A 125 8.21 -3.65 -21.88
CA LYS A 125 7.33 -4.52 -22.69
C LYS A 125 7.05 -3.98 -24.10
N GLY A 126 7.56 -2.79 -24.45
CA GLY A 126 7.29 -2.15 -25.73
C GLY A 126 5.88 -1.57 -25.87
N ALA A 127 5.10 -1.48 -24.79
CA ALA A 127 3.72 -0.98 -24.82
C ALA A 127 3.64 0.56 -24.86
N ILE A 128 4.71 1.25 -24.49
CA ILE A 128 4.86 2.72 -24.53
C ILE A 128 6.29 3.06 -24.97
N ARG A 129 6.47 4.23 -25.59
CA ARG A 129 7.77 4.72 -26.05
C ARG A 129 8.39 5.66 -25.03
N THR A 130 9.72 5.63 -24.95
CA THR A 130 10.51 6.57 -24.17
C THR A 130 11.14 7.57 -25.13
N LEU A 131 10.98 8.86 -24.82
CA LEU A 131 11.48 9.98 -25.62
C LEU A 131 12.28 10.92 -24.71
N VAL A 132 13.02 11.84 -25.32
CA VAL A 132 13.66 12.96 -24.62
C VAL A 132 12.84 14.20 -24.93
N LEU A 133 12.35 14.86 -23.89
CA LEU A 133 11.57 16.10 -23.98
C LEU A 133 12.48 17.30 -24.26
N PRO A 134 11.94 18.46 -24.70
CA PRO A 134 12.73 19.66 -24.98
C PRO A 134 13.55 20.19 -23.80
N ASP A 135 13.14 19.86 -22.57
CA ASP A 135 13.81 20.19 -21.32
C ASP A 135 14.91 19.19 -20.93
N GLY A 136 15.19 18.18 -21.78
CA GLY A 136 16.16 17.12 -21.53
C GLY A 136 15.63 16.00 -20.62
N CYS A 137 14.40 16.11 -20.13
CA CYS A 137 13.80 15.09 -19.28
C CYS A 137 13.31 13.88 -20.10
N ARG A 138 13.10 12.76 -19.40
CA ARG A 138 12.46 11.58 -20.00
C ARG A 138 10.96 11.84 -20.22
N GLY A 139 10.53 11.70 -21.46
CA GLY A 139 9.13 11.70 -21.86
C GLY A 139 8.59 10.30 -22.13
N TRP A 140 7.28 10.14 -21.93
CA TRP A 140 6.54 8.91 -22.23
C TRP A 140 5.46 9.22 -23.26
N ALA A 141 5.37 8.38 -24.27
CA ALA A 141 4.33 8.47 -25.28
C ALA A 141 3.74 7.08 -25.54
N ARG A 142 2.54 7.04 -26.12
CA ARG A 142 1.97 5.81 -26.66
C ARG A 142 2.94 5.20 -27.71
N ALA A 143 2.99 3.87 -27.75
CA ALA A 143 3.77 3.13 -28.74
C ALA A 143 3.29 3.40 -30.17
#